data_AF-A0A1E5QP13-F1
#
_entry.id   AF-A0A1E5QP13-F1
#
_cell.length_a   1.000
_cell.length_b   1.000
_cell.length_c   1.000
_cell.angle_alpha   90.00
_cell.angle_beta   90.00
_cell.angle_gamma   90.00
#
_symmetry.space_group_name_H-M   'P 1'
#
loop_
_entity.id
_entity.type
_entity.pdbx_description
1 polymer ?
#
loop_
_entity_poly.entity_id
_entity_poly.type
_entity_poly.pdbx_seq_one_letter_code
_entity_poly.pdbx_strand_id
1 'polypeptide(L)'
;MGKLVVLKLDGDIQARGFRVTLEIGPDRTRPDIEVSGALPASPELCQNLSQWQTTYRSLGQITRITPHRISIDGSPHHKVRECHQLANRLQSSLSQWLASEDFSAIDRRLREELQRTEAIRVLLRTDNPDLQKLPWHLWDFFERYPLAEMALSSEEFERMPVYSPPLTKNKVRILAILGHAQGIDVESDRRLLENLPHAEVVFLVEPEPEAINDRLWEQAWDIIFFAGHSETDGDTGRIYINPQASLTINELWYGLRKAVERGLQLAIFNSCDGLGLARQLNDLNIPQMIVMRELVPDRVAQAFMTHFLTRFSEGEPFYLAVREARERLQGLEKQYPCATWLPAIYQHPATALPTWAEMAQITPELPIFGNASCPIFSQCAEQTLPSSPTPATRKGLSNKAKIALLLAVGAIAWQFAIPWTVKSLNNLGLNRFFNGELSSADKIFRLAHRLKPDNSAVLYNQGWHCETIRDFGCAYSHYQQSAKFGSVAAYSNLGRLYIKGYMGRVDYQVAVGFIKRGLELYPKQISSGEIHIYYSLIKNLGWARLGQERYEDALEHLEEAIALDPTRPAAYCLLAQVQEAQGQIVEAIATWETCLEYAHPDRPDEDEWIGMARQRVKVLTALNSDPL
;
A
#
# COMPACT_ATOMS: atom_id res chain seq x y z
N MET A 1 -31.56 3.04 -22.25
CA MET A 1 -30.69 1.85 -22.17
C MET A 1 -29.26 2.33 -22.30
N GLY A 2 -28.35 1.90 -21.43
CA GLY A 2 -26.95 2.30 -21.51
C GLY A 2 -26.19 1.55 -22.59
N LYS A 3 -25.03 2.09 -22.98
CA LYS A 3 -24.05 1.43 -23.86
C LYS A 3 -22.96 0.78 -23.03
N LEU A 4 -22.51 -0.38 -23.52
CA LEU A 4 -21.30 -1.05 -23.04
C LEU A 4 -20.23 -0.93 -24.11
N VAL A 5 -19.08 -0.41 -23.70
CA VAL A 5 -17.85 -0.36 -24.46
C VAL A 5 -16.85 -1.28 -23.79
N VAL A 6 -16.23 -2.19 -24.53
CA VAL A 6 -15.14 -3.03 -24.03
C VAL A 6 -13.89 -2.74 -24.82
N LEU A 7 -12.81 -2.41 -24.12
CA LEU A 7 -11.47 -2.24 -24.68
C LEU A 7 -10.60 -3.38 -24.17
N LYS A 8 -10.30 -4.35 -25.02
CA LYS A 8 -9.36 -5.44 -24.73
C LYS A 8 -7.96 -5.04 -25.20
N LEU A 9 -7.00 -5.04 -24.29
CA LEU A 9 -5.60 -4.67 -24.58
C LEU A 9 -4.70 -5.87 -24.31
N ASP A 10 -4.23 -6.49 -25.40
CA ASP A 10 -3.30 -7.63 -25.38
C ASP A 10 -1.93 -7.17 -25.90
N GLY A 11 -0.89 -7.37 -25.09
CA GLY A 11 0.48 -6.98 -25.44
C GLY A 11 1.27 -6.42 -24.26
N ASP A 12 2.30 -5.63 -24.60
CA ASP A 12 3.21 -5.07 -23.62
C ASP A 12 3.58 -3.62 -23.95
N ILE A 13 3.60 -2.79 -22.91
CA ILE A 13 3.84 -1.34 -23.02
C ILE A 13 5.33 -1.00 -23.29
N GLN A 14 6.26 -1.92 -23.10
CA GLN A 14 7.70 -1.66 -23.15
C GLN A 14 8.29 -1.82 -24.55
N ALA A 15 7.86 -2.81 -25.31
CA ALA A 15 8.49 -3.20 -26.57
C ALA A 15 7.50 -3.23 -27.72
N ARG A 16 6.36 -3.92 -27.58
CA ARG A 16 5.48 -4.23 -28.72
C ARG A 16 4.28 -3.30 -28.86
N GLY A 17 3.89 -2.62 -27.79
CA GLY A 17 2.58 -1.97 -27.71
C GLY A 17 1.48 -2.98 -27.46
N PHE A 18 0.24 -2.54 -27.62
CA PHE A 18 -0.95 -3.36 -27.41
C PHE A 18 -1.75 -3.47 -28.70
N ARG A 19 -2.23 -4.68 -28.98
CA ARG A 19 -3.37 -4.86 -29.85
C ARG A 19 -4.62 -4.47 -29.07
N VAL A 20 -5.41 -3.58 -29.65
CA VAL A 20 -6.67 -3.12 -29.05
C VAL A 20 -7.83 -3.76 -29.80
N THR A 21 -8.77 -4.37 -29.07
CA THR A 21 -10.08 -4.74 -29.61
C THR A 21 -11.15 -3.90 -28.92
N LEU A 22 -11.88 -3.12 -29.71
CA LEU A 22 -13.02 -2.33 -29.29
C LEU A 22 -14.30 -3.11 -29.60
N GLU A 23 -15.13 -3.32 -28.58
CA GLU A 23 -16.49 -3.81 -28.73
C GLU A 23 -17.49 -2.76 -28.24
N ILE A 24 -18.57 -2.52 -28.99
CA ILE A 24 -19.65 -1.60 -28.60
C ILE A 24 -20.97 -2.31 -28.77
N GLY A 25 -21.86 -2.20 -27.78
CA GLY A 25 -23.23 -2.68 -27.88
C GLY A 25 -24.13 -2.15 -26.77
N PRO A 26 -25.43 -2.49 -26.81
CA PRO A 26 -26.33 -2.28 -25.70
C PRO A 26 -25.86 -3.08 -24.49
N ASP A 27 -26.12 -2.55 -23.30
CA ASP A 27 -25.85 -3.28 -22.07
C ASP A 27 -26.59 -4.63 -22.06
N ARG A 28 -25.92 -5.69 -21.60
CA ARG A 28 -26.43 -7.07 -21.43
C ARG A 28 -26.70 -7.86 -22.72
N THR A 29 -26.36 -7.33 -23.90
CA THR A 29 -26.46 -8.06 -25.18
C THR A 29 -25.09 -8.35 -25.80
N ARG A 30 -25.06 -9.10 -26.90
CA ARG A 30 -23.84 -9.21 -27.72
C ARG A 30 -23.46 -7.83 -28.27
N PRO A 31 -22.16 -7.57 -28.49
CA PRO A 31 -21.74 -6.34 -29.12
C PRO A 31 -22.28 -6.27 -30.55
N ASP A 32 -22.68 -5.07 -30.95
CA ASP A 32 -23.10 -4.77 -32.32
C ASP A 32 -21.89 -4.52 -33.22
N ILE A 33 -20.79 -4.04 -32.62
CA ILE A 33 -19.60 -3.57 -33.31
C ILE A 33 -18.38 -4.19 -32.65
N GLU A 34 -17.47 -4.69 -33.48
CA GLU A 34 -16.12 -5.12 -33.08
C GLU A 34 -15.10 -4.56 -34.08
N VAL A 35 -14.10 -3.83 -33.58
CA VAL A 35 -13.02 -3.26 -34.40
C VAL A 35 -11.68 -3.49 -33.71
N SER A 36 -10.65 -3.81 -34.50
CA SER A 36 -9.28 -3.91 -34.02
C SER A 36 -8.46 -2.66 -34.35
N GLY A 37 -7.55 -2.30 -33.47
CA GLY A 37 -6.57 -1.23 -33.64
C GLY A 37 -5.33 -1.53 -32.80
N ALA A 38 -4.51 -0.53 -32.54
CA ALA A 38 -3.32 -0.69 -31.72
C ALA A 38 -3.05 0.53 -30.85
N LEU A 39 -2.25 0.33 -29.81
CA LEU A 39 -1.57 1.37 -29.07
C LEU A 39 -0.07 1.09 -29.16
N PRO A 40 0.77 2.08 -29.48
CA PRO A 40 2.20 1.86 -29.63
C PRO A 40 2.85 1.53 -28.28
N ALA A 41 4.07 0.98 -28.30
CA ALA A 41 4.88 0.88 -27.09
C ALA A 41 5.17 2.28 -26.52
N SER A 42 5.11 2.42 -25.20
CA SER A 42 5.44 3.67 -24.51
C SER A 42 6.18 3.38 -23.19
N PRO A 43 7.49 3.05 -23.25
CA PRO A 43 8.33 2.93 -22.06
C PRO A 43 8.31 4.20 -21.21
N GLU A 44 8.19 5.36 -21.87
CA GLU A 44 8.11 6.67 -21.21
C GLU A 44 6.87 6.78 -20.33
N LEU A 45 5.70 6.31 -20.79
CA LEU A 45 4.48 6.32 -19.99
C LEU A 45 4.64 5.48 -18.72
N CYS A 46 5.28 4.32 -18.83
CA CYS A 46 5.62 3.49 -17.66
C CYS A 46 6.60 4.15 -16.71
N GLN A 47 7.63 4.80 -17.26
CA GLN A 47 8.60 5.52 -16.46
C GLN A 47 7.94 6.67 -15.71
N ASN A 48 7.08 7.44 -16.38
CA ASN A 48 6.30 8.53 -15.77
C ASN A 48 5.35 8.00 -14.69
N LEU A 49 4.68 6.87 -14.93
CA LEU A 49 3.82 6.21 -13.93
C LEU A 49 4.64 5.79 -12.71
N SER A 50 5.76 5.11 -12.91
CA SER A 50 6.65 4.64 -11.83
C SER A 50 7.26 5.80 -11.02
N GLN A 51 7.68 6.88 -11.69
CA GLN A 51 8.16 8.10 -11.03
C GLN A 51 7.07 8.75 -10.20
N TRP A 52 5.88 8.97 -10.78
CA TRP A 52 4.75 9.53 -10.05
C TRP A 52 4.38 8.65 -8.83
N GLN A 53 4.28 7.33 -9.00
CA GLN A 53 3.96 6.40 -7.90
C GLN A 53 5.00 6.44 -6.78
N THR A 54 6.29 6.48 -7.13
CA THR A 54 7.38 6.56 -6.15
C THR A 54 7.27 7.84 -5.32
N THR A 55 7.07 8.98 -5.98
CA THR A 55 6.91 10.27 -5.31
C THR A 55 5.60 10.33 -4.52
N TYR A 56 4.49 9.87 -5.08
CA TYR A 56 3.18 9.83 -4.42
C TYR A 56 3.20 8.98 -3.14
N ARG A 57 3.78 7.77 -3.18
CA ARG A 57 3.93 6.91 -2.00
C ARG A 57 4.83 7.56 -0.94
N SER A 58 5.81 8.36 -1.35
CA SER A 58 6.61 9.17 -0.42
C SER A 58 5.82 10.32 0.23
N LEU A 59 4.68 10.73 -0.33
CA LEU A 59 3.75 11.66 0.32
C LEU A 59 2.84 10.95 1.32
N GLY A 60 2.44 9.70 1.04
CA GLY A 60 1.66 8.88 1.98
C GLY A 60 2.36 8.68 3.33
N GLN A 61 3.70 8.70 3.30
CA GLN A 61 4.53 8.73 4.49
C GLN A 61 4.29 9.96 5.40
N ILE A 62 3.71 11.05 4.88
CA ILE A 62 3.40 12.29 5.60
C ILE A 62 2.00 12.25 6.27
N THR A 63 1.11 11.31 5.91
CA THR A 63 -0.32 11.42 6.30
C THR A 63 -1.02 10.19 6.87
N ARG A 64 -0.39 9.01 6.95
CA ARG A 64 -0.94 7.84 7.66
C ARG A 64 0.23 6.98 8.17
N ILE A 65 0.74 7.28 9.37
CA ILE A 65 1.75 6.54 10.15
C ILE A 65 3.07 6.25 9.40
N THR A 66 4.19 6.79 9.88
CA THR A 66 5.53 6.33 9.44
C THR A 66 6.47 6.02 10.58
N PRO A 67 7.37 5.06 10.33
CA PRO A 67 8.79 5.40 10.38
C PRO A 67 9.35 5.47 8.95
N HIS A 68 9.79 6.66 8.57
CA HIS A 68 10.42 6.96 7.30
C HIS A 68 11.81 6.32 7.21
N ARG A 69 12.12 5.78 6.03
CA ARG A 69 13.47 5.85 5.48
C ARG A 69 13.78 7.30 5.12
N ILE A 70 14.97 7.75 5.52
CA ILE A 70 15.61 8.98 5.06
C ILE A 70 15.61 9.01 3.53
N SER A 71 15.07 10.06 2.93
CA SER A 71 15.51 10.53 1.61
C SER A 71 15.68 12.05 1.66
N ILE A 72 16.88 12.44 1.27
CA ILE A 72 17.39 13.79 1.06
C ILE A 72 16.45 14.57 0.12
N ASP A 73 16.40 15.89 0.35
CA ASP A 73 15.80 16.96 -0.44
C ASP A 73 14.27 17.19 -0.36
N GLY A 74 13.93 18.34 0.22
CA GLY A 74 12.68 19.05 -0.01
C GLY A 74 11.78 19.16 1.22
N SER A 75 11.46 20.40 1.62
CA SER A 75 10.29 20.73 2.44
C SER A 75 9.05 19.93 1.97
N PRO A 76 8.08 19.56 2.83
CA PRO A 76 6.83 18.89 2.41
C PRO A 76 6.13 19.59 1.23
N HIS A 77 6.22 20.92 1.14
CA HIS A 77 5.72 21.71 0.02
C HIS A 77 6.47 21.50 -1.30
N HIS A 78 7.75 21.12 -1.24
CA HIS A 78 8.53 20.73 -2.41
C HIS A 78 8.07 19.38 -2.95
N LYS A 79 7.95 18.34 -2.10
CA LYS A 79 7.51 17.01 -2.51
C LYS A 79 6.09 17.01 -3.08
N VAL A 80 5.18 17.79 -2.49
CA VAL A 80 3.82 17.97 -3.04
C VAL A 80 3.85 18.63 -4.42
N ARG A 81 4.66 19.69 -4.61
CA ARG A 81 4.83 20.33 -5.92
C ARG A 81 5.44 19.40 -6.96
N GLU A 82 6.46 18.63 -6.57
CA GLU A 82 7.08 17.62 -7.42
C GLU A 82 6.07 16.55 -7.83
N CYS A 83 5.25 16.06 -6.91
CA CYS A 83 4.18 15.12 -7.21
C CYS A 83 3.19 15.69 -8.24
N HIS A 84 2.76 16.95 -8.10
CA HIS A 84 1.92 17.61 -9.11
C HIS A 84 2.61 17.74 -10.47
N GLN A 85 3.90 18.05 -10.51
CA GLN A 85 4.66 18.13 -11.77
C GLN A 85 4.73 16.77 -12.47
N LEU A 86 5.03 15.70 -11.72
CA LEU A 86 5.05 14.34 -12.24
C LEU A 86 3.65 13.86 -12.67
N ALA A 87 2.61 14.23 -11.92
CA ALA A 87 1.23 13.97 -12.29
C ALA A 87 0.86 14.61 -13.64
N ASN A 88 1.20 15.90 -13.82
CA ASN A 88 0.96 16.61 -15.09
C ASN A 88 1.73 15.99 -16.26
N ARG A 89 2.97 15.53 -16.02
CA ARG A 89 3.77 14.82 -17.02
C ARG A 89 3.14 13.48 -17.39
N LEU A 90 2.69 12.70 -16.40
CA LEU A 90 1.98 11.43 -16.63
C LEU A 90 0.69 11.65 -17.42
N GLN A 91 -0.12 12.64 -17.06
CA GLN A 91 -1.36 12.98 -17.79
C GLN A 91 -1.06 13.37 -19.24
N SER A 92 -0.02 14.18 -19.48
CA SER A 92 0.39 14.60 -20.82
C SER A 92 0.85 13.41 -21.67
N SER A 93 1.65 12.53 -21.07
CA SER A 93 2.14 11.30 -21.71
C SER A 93 1.00 10.33 -22.03
N LEU A 94 0.03 10.16 -21.11
CA LEU A 94 -1.18 9.36 -21.34
C LEU A 94 -2.01 9.94 -22.48
N SER A 95 -2.22 11.26 -22.48
CA SER A 95 -3.00 11.95 -23.52
C SER A 95 -2.34 11.81 -24.89
N GLN A 96 -1.01 11.97 -24.96
CA GLN A 96 -0.26 11.79 -26.20
C GLN A 96 -0.30 10.33 -26.70
N TRP A 97 -0.20 9.37 -25.78
CA TRP A 97 -0.25 7.95 -26.11
C TRP A 97 -1.63 7.53 -26.66
N LEU A 98 -2.72 8.03 -26.06
CA LEU A 98 -4.09 7.81 -26.55
C LEU A 98 -4.41 8.63 -27.81
N ALA A 99 -3.64 9.67 -28.11
CA ALA A 99 -3.75 10.43 -29.36
C ALA A 99 -2.88 9.88 -30.50
N SER A 100 -2.28 8.69 -30.34
CA SER A 100 -1.43 8.10 -31.37
C SER A 100 -2.21 7.80 -32.66
N GLU A 101 -1.51 7.81 -33.79
CA GLU A 101 -2.10 7.46 -35.08
C GLU A 101 -2.68 6.03 -35.07
N ASP A 102 -1.98 5.10 -34.40
CA ASP A 102 -2.37 3.69 -34.26
C ASP A 102 -3.71 3.49 -33.53
N PHE A 103 -4.02 4.36 -32.55
CA PHE A 103 -5.26 4.30 -31.78
C PHE A 103 -6.40 5.15 -32.37
N SER A 104 -6.08 6.04 -33.31
CA SER A 104 -7.02 7.01 -33.86
C SER A 104 -8.27 6.38 -34.50
N ALA A 105 -8.16 5.17 -35.06
CA ALA A 105 -9.29 4.45 -35.63
C ALA A 105 -10.28 3.99 -34.54
N ILE A 106 -9.77 3.54 -33.39
CA ILE A 106 -10.56 3.12 -32.23
C ILE A 106 -11.26 4.31 -31.60
N ASP A 107 -10.52 5.39 -31.30
CA ASP A 107 -11.08 6.62 -30.71
C ASP A 107 -12.16 7.24 -31.60
N ARG A 108 -11.91 7.32 -32.91
CA ARG A 108 -12.89 7.84 -33.87
C ARG A 108 -14.15 6.98 -33.91
N ARG A 109 -14.01 5.66 -34.02
CA ARG A 109 -15.16 4.76 -34.08
C ARG A 109 -16.00 4.86 -32.81
N LEU A 110 -15.35 4.93 -31.67
CA LEU A 110 -16.00 5.08 -30.37
C LEU A 110 -16.81 6.38 -30.31
N ARG A 111 -16.30 7.48 -30.86
CA ARG A 111 -17.00 8.78 -30.91
C ARG A 111 -18.08 8.89 -31.98
N GLU A 112 -18.02 8.08 -33.03
CA GLU A 112 -19.06 8.01 -34.07
C GLU A 112 -20.31 7.26 -33.58
N GLU A 113 -20.11 6.26 -32.73
CA GLU A 113 -21.17 5.33 -32.30
C GLU A 113 -21.86 5.72 -30.99
N LEU A 114 -21.22 6.57 -30.19
CA LEU A 114 -21.69 6.96 -28.87
C LEU A 114 -22.25 8.38 -28.85
N GLN A 115 -23.28 8.60 -28.04
CA GLN A 115 -23.91 9.89 -27.81
C GLN A 115 -23.52 10.46 -26.46
N ARG A 116 -23.35 11.79 -26.38
CA ARG A 116 -22.95 12.46 -25.12
C ARG A 116 -24.00 12.37 -24.01
N THR A 117 -25.25 12.08 -24.37
CA THR A 117 -26.41 12.04 -23.47
C THR A 117 -26.79 10.64 -23.01
N GLU A 118 -26.11 9.60 -23.48
CA GLU A 118 -26.39 8.23 -23.04
C GLU A 118 -25.42 7.79 -21.94
N ALA A 119 -25.89 6.90 -21.05
CA ALA A 119 -25.03 6.30 -20.03
C ALA A 119 -24.07 5.29 -20.70
N ILE A 120 -22.77 5.47 -20.50
CA ILE A 120 -21.72 4.67 -21.17
C ILE A 120 -20.86 4.01 -20.10
N ARG A 121 -20.76 2.69 -20.16
CA ARG A 121 -19.78 1.96 -19.34
C ARG A 121 -18.62 1.55 -20.21
N VAL A 122 -17.41 1.90 -19.80
CA VAL A 122 -16.18 1.50 -20.48
C VAL A 122 -15.49 0.45 -19.63
N LEU A 123 -15.38 -0.79 -20.13
CA LEU A 123 -14.63 -1.86 -19.49
C LEU A 123 -13.25 -1.99 -20.14
N LEU A 124 -12.21 -1.72 -19.37
CA LEU A 124 -10.84 -2.02 -19.76
C LEU A 124 -10.50 -3.45 -19.36
N ARG A 125 -10.26 -4.32 -20.34
CA ARG A 125 -9.86 -5.71 -20.14
C ARG A 125 -8.37 -5.85 -20.44
N THR A 126 -7.60 -6.06 -19.38
CA THR A 126 -6.16 -6.29 -19.45
C THR A 126 -5.67 -6.90 -18.15
N ASP A 127 -4.76 -7.86 -18.24
CA ASP A 127 -4.04 -8.40 -17.08
C ASP A 127 -2.72 -7.64 -16.80
N ASN A 128 -2.42 -6.61 -17.60
CA ASN A 128 -1.24 -5.78 -17.40
C ASN A 128 -1.39 -4.87 -16.15
N PRO A 129 -0.54 -5.04 -15.11
CA PRO A 129 -0.70 -4.30 -13.87
C PRO A 129 -0.41 -2.80 -14.02
N ASP A 130 0.46 -2.40 -14.93
CA ASP A 130 0.79 -0.99 -15.17
C ASP A 130 -0.40 -0.28 -15.82
N LEU A 131 -1.09 -0.92 -16.77
CA LEU A 131 -2.30 -0.37 -17.37
C LEU A 131 -3.45 -0.23 -16.37
N GLN A 132 -3.64 -1.20 -15.48
CA GLN A 132 -4.68 -1.12 -14.43
C GLN A 132 -4.46 0.07 -13.48
N LYS A 133 -3.20 0.50 -13.31
CA LYS A 133 -2.80 1.63 -12.46
C LYS A 133 -2.89 2.99 -13.14
N LEU A 134 -3.07 3.06 -14.46
CA LEU A 134 -3.19 4.34 -15.16
C LEU A 134 -4.50 5.07 -14.80
N PRO A 135 -4.48 6.42 -14.71
CA PRO A 135 -5.66 7.22 -14.43
C PRO A 135 -6.50 7.43 -15.70
N TRP A 136 -7.11 6.36 -16.22
CA TRP A 136 -7.84 6.37 -17.50
C TRP A 136 -9.00 7.36 -17.60
N HIS A 137 -9.58 7.77 -16.48
CA HIS A 137 -10.60 8.82 -16.44
C HIS A 137 -10.08 10.19 -16.93
N LEU A 138 -8.75 10.37 -17.06
CA LEU A 138 -8.12 11.56 -17.65
C LEU A 138 -8.11 11.54 -19.18
N TRP A 139 -8.56 10.46 -19.82
CA TRP A 139 -8.79 10.45 -21.24
C TRP A 139 -9.89 11.47 -21.58
N ASP A 140 -9.62 12.38 -22.52
CA ASP A 140 -10.53 13.46 -22.95
C ASP A 140 -11.92 12.98 -23.38
N PHE A 141 -12.06 11.68 -23.69
CA PHE A 141 -13.35 11.04 -23.87
C PHE A 141 -14.29 11.27 -22.66
N PHE A 142 -13.84 11.04 -21.43
CA PHE A 142 -14.71 11.15 -20.24
C PHE A 142 -15.13 12.58 -19.90
N GLU A 143 -14.37 13.58 -20.36
CA GLU A 143 -14.75 14.99 -20.28
C GLU A 143 -15.90 15.30 -21.25
N ARG A 144 -15.84 14.76 -22.47
CA ARG A 144 -16.83 15.03 -23.54
C ARG A 144 -18.10 14.18 -23.41
N TYR A 145 -18.02 13.06 -22.70
CA TYR A 145 -19.12 12.14 -22.43
C TYR A 145 -19.37 12.08 -20.92
N PRO A 146 -20.15 13.02 -20.36
CA PRO A 146 -20.28 13.21 -18.90
C PRO A 146 -21.00 12.06 -18.19
N LEU A 147 -21.74 11.22 -18.93
CA LEU A 147 -22.41 10.03 -18.40
C LEU A 147 -21.60 8.75 -18.64
N ALA A 148 -20.32 8.88 -18.99
CA ALA A 148 -19.40 7.76 -19.15
C ALA A 148 -18.55 7.55 -17.89
N GLU A 149 -18.29 6.31 -17.49
CA GLU A 149 -17.28 5.99 -16.46
C GLU A 149 -16.62 4.64 -16.75
N MET A 150 -15.38 4.48 -16.29
CA MET A 150 -14.56 3.31 -16.56
C MET A 150 -14.52 2.32 -15.39
N ALA A 151 -14.49 1.03 -15.74
CA ALA A 151 -14.10 -0.05 -14.84
C ALA A 151 -12.98 -0.92 -15.44
N LEU A 152 -12.19 -1.52 -14.56
CA LEU A 152 -11.25 -2.58 -14.88
C LEU A 152 -11.97 -3.92 -14.89
N SER A 153 -11.47 -4.87 -15.64
CA SER A 153 -12.05 -6.20 -15.78
C SER A 153 -10.98 -7.21 -16.19
N SER A 154 -11.14 -8.46 -15.78
CA SER A 154 -10.24 -9.55 -16.18
C SER A 154 -10.34 -9.91 -17.66
N GLU A 155 -9.28 -10.48 -18.21
CA GLU A 155 -9.28 -11.09 -19.55
C GLU A 155 -10.04 -12.42 -19.58
N GLU A 156 -9.91 -13.24 -18.55
CA GLU A 156 -10.61 -14.52 -18.45
C GLU A 156 -11.77 -14.44 -17.46
N PHE A 157 -12.90 -15.07 -17.81
CA PHE A 157 -14.07 -15.16 -16.93
C PHE A 157 -14.89 -16.41 -17.22
N GLU A 158 -15.52 -16.94 -16.17
CA GLU A 158 -16.54 -17.99 -16.29
C GLU A 158 -17.90 -17.46 -15.83
N ARG A 159 -18.97 -17.81 -16.55
CA ARG A 159 -20.33 -17.47 -16.14
C ARG A 159 -20.78 -18.42 -15.04
N MET A 160 -20.89 -17.90 -13.83
CA MET A 160 -21.53 -18.61 -12.72
C MET A 160 -23.06 -18.49 -12.81
N PRO A 161 -23.82 -19.53 -12.44
CA PRO A 161 -25.28 -19.46 -12.37
C PRO A 161 -25.73 -18.42 -11.35
N VAL A 162 -26.66 -17.56 -11.75
CA VAL A 162 -27.17 -16.44 -10.95
C VAL A 162 -28.04 -16.98 -9.81
N TYR A 163 -27.65 -16.69 -8.57
CA TYR A 163 -28.50 -16.92 -7.41
C TYR A 163 -29.68 -15.93 -7.45
N SER A 164 -30.91 -16.45 -7.43
CA SER A 164 -32.11 -15.62 -7.25
C SER A 164 -32.42 -15.53 -5.75
N PRO A 165 -32.24 -14.36 -5.11
CA PRO A 165 -32.53 -14.23 -3.69
C PRO A 165 -34.02 -14.42 -3.40
N PRO A 166 -34.38 -14.87 -2.18
CA PRO A 166 -35.79 -15.03 -1.78
C PRO A 166 -36.56 -13.70 -1.80
N LEU A 167 -37.83 -13.76 -2.22
CA LEU A 167 -38.76 -12.68 -2.60
C LEU A 167 -39.29 -11.80 -1.44
N THR A 168 -38.56 -11.63 -0.33
CA THR A 168 -39.11 -11.02 0.90
C THR A 168 -38.21 -9.97 1.56
N LYS A 169 -37.23 -9.46 0.82
CA LYS A 169 -36.22 -8.56 1.39
C LYS A 169 -36.63 -7.10 1.16
N ASN A 170 -36.72 -6.29 2.21
CA ASN A 170 -37.03 -4.84 2.11
C ASN A 170 -35.83 -3.94 2.48
N LYS A 171 -34.64 -4.53 2.68
CA LYS A 171 -33.42 -3.83 3.09
C LYS A 171 -32.17 -4.42 2.45
N VAL A 172 -31.21 -3.59 2.07
CA VAL A 172 -29.86 -3.99 1.67
C VAL A 172 -29.09 -4.50 2.89
N ARG A 173 -28.58 -5.73 2.84
CA ARG A 173 -27.78 -6.34 3.90
C ARG A 173 -26.31 -6.10 3.65
N ILE A 174 -25.67 -5.43 4.59
CA ILE A 174 -24.26 -5.05 4.54
C ILE A 174 -23.49 -5.73 5.67
N LEU A 175 -22.46 -6.49 5.34
CA LEU A 175 -21.47 -6.94 6.31
C LEU A 175 -20.32 -5.92 6.31
N ALA A 176 -20.20 -5.17 7.41
CA ALA A 176 -19.17 -4.17 7.58
C ALA A 176 -18.07 -4.70 8.50
N ILE A 177 -16.91 -5.00 7.91
CA ILE A 177 -15.70 -5.43 8.61
C ILE A 177 -14.83 -4.20 8.82
N LEU A 178 -14.82 -3.70 10.05
CA LEU A 178 -13.98 -2.59 10.48
C LEU A 178 -12.73 -3.20 11.12
N GLY A 179 -11.64 -3.21 10.34
CA GLY A 179 -10.36 -3.80 10.70
C GLY A 179 -9.58 -2.98 11.71
N HIS A 180 -8.27 -3.18 11.75
CA HIS A 180 -7.38 -2.48 12.67
C HIS A 180 -7.48 -0.94 12.52
N ALA A 181 -7.88 -0.25 13.60
CA ALA A 181 -8.23 1.17 13.58
C ALA A 181 -7.03 2.14 13.70
N GLN A 182 -5.81 1.66 13.92
CA GLN A 182 -4.66 2.54 14.16
C GLN A 182 -4.40 3.47 12.96
N GLY A 183 -4.60 4.78 13.13
CA GLY A 183 -4.41 5.77 12.05
C GLY A 183 -5.51 5.83 10.99
N ILE A 184 -6.67 5.20 11.24
CA ILE A 184 -7.86 5.25 10.37
C ILE A 184 -9.09 5.52 11.26
N ASP A 185 -9.91 6.51 10.92
CA ASP A 185 -11.15 6.76 11.66
C ASP A 185 -12.28 5.86 11.13
N VAL A 186 -12.30 4.63 11.65
CA VAL A 186 -13.33 3.61 11.38
C VAL A 186 -14.70 3.98 11.96
N GLU A 187 -14.76 4.92 12.90
CA GLU A 187 -16.00 5.36 13.54
C GLU A 187 -16.81 6.27 12.59
N SER A 188 -16.13 7.11 11.81
CA SER A 188 -16.77 7.85 10.72
C SER A 188 -17.38 6.91 9.66
N ASP A 189 -16.67 5.85 9.29
CA ASP A 189 -17.20 4.82 8.37
C ASP A 189 -18.41 4.08 8.97
N ARG A 190 -18.36 3.75 10.26
CA ARG A 190 -19.50 3.16 10.99
C ARG A 190 -20.73 4.07 10.91
N ARG A 191 -20.59 5.36 11.26
CA ARG A 191 -21.70 6.33 11.25
C ARG A 191 -22.29 6.52 9.87
N LEU A 192 -21.46 6.53 8.83
CA LEU A 192 -21.95 6.58 7.44
C LEU A 192 -22.85 5.38 7.14
N LEU A 193 -22.38 4.18 7.45
CA LEU A 193 -23.10 2.93 7.17
C LEU A 193 -24.40 2.81 7.99
N GLU A 194 -24.39 3.22 9.26
CA GLU A 194 -25.58 3.22 10.13
C GLU A 194 -26.72 4.11 9.60
N ASN A 195 -26.38 5.17 8.86
CA ASN A 195 -27.34 6.14 8.35
C ASN A 195 -27.84 5.82 6.93
N LEU A 196 -27.45 4.69 6.32
CA LEU A 196 -27.88 4.35 4.97
C LEU A 196 -29.38 4.00 4.92
N PRO A 197 -30.14 4.58 3.97
CA PRO A 197 -31.57 4.34 3.84
C PRO A 197 -31.83 2.91 3.38
N HIS A 198 -32.83 2.25 3.97
CA HIS A 198 -33.18 0.87 3.64
C HIS A 198 -32.00 -0.11 3.75
N ALA A 199 -31.07 0.11 4.67
CA ALA A 199 -29.97 -0.81 4.94
C ALA A 199 -30.16 -1.55 6.29
N GLU A 200 -29.64 -2.77 6.34
CA GLU A 200 -29.39 -3.56 7.53
C GLU A 200 -27.89 -3.84 7.58
N VAL A 201 -27.18 -3.17 8.49
CA VAL A 201 -25.72 -3.28 8.60
C VAL A 201 -25.34 -4.11 9.82
N VAL A 202 -24.52 -5.13 9.61
CA VAL A 202 -23.89 -5.90 10.68
C VAL A 202 -22.42 -5.52 10.76
N PHE A 203 -22.01 -4.99 11.90
CA PHE A 203 -20.65 -4.56 12.15
C PHE A 203 -19.83 -5.66 12.83
N LEU A 204 -18.66 -5.94 12.27
CA LEU A 204 -17.57 -6.65 12.91
C LEU A 204 -16.45 -5.64 13.15
N VAL A 205 -16.22 -5.25 14.41
CA VAL A 205 -15.20 -4.28 14.80
C VAL A 205 -14.03 -5.01 15.40
N GLU A 206 -12.86 -4.86 14.79
CA GLU A 206 -11.63 -5.57 15.12
C GLU A 206 -11.87 -7.07 15.44
N PRO A 207 -12.58 -7.82 14.57
CA PRO A 207 -13.04 -9.16 14.90
C PRO A 207 -11.91 -10.19 14.94
N GLU A 208 -12.18 -11.32 15.58
CA GLU A 208 -11.38 -12.53 15.40
C GLU A 208 -11.62 -13.16 14.01
N PRO A 209 -10.62 -13.85 13.43
CA PRO A 209 -10.74 -14.56 12.14
C PRO A 209 -12.00 -15.40 11.99
N GLU A 210 -12.33 -16.19 13.02
CA GLU A 210 -13.46 -17.12 13.00
C GLU A 210 -14.79 -16.37 12.86
N ALA A 211 -14.93 -15.21 13.50
CA ALA A 211 -16.16 -14.41 13.43
C ALA A 211 -16.43 -13.91 12.01
N ILE A 212 -15.40 -13.52 11.26
CA ILE A 212 -15.57 -13.13 9.85
C ILE A 212 -16.05 -14.32 9.03
N ASN A 213 -15.39 -15.46 9.18
CA ASN A 213 -15.78 -16.67 8.47
C ASN A 213 -17.25 -17.01 8.81
N ASP A 214 -17.60 -17.14 10.08
CA ASP A 214 -18.96 -17.50 10.50
C ASP A 214 -20.01 -16.55 9.91
N ARG A 215 -19.78 -15.22 9.95
CA ARG A 215 -20.70 -14.25 9.32
C ARG A 215 -20.86 -14.44 7.82
N LEU A 216 -19.78 -14.75 7.09
CA LEU A 216 -19.85 -15.04 5.65
C LEU A 216 -20.68 -16.30 5.36
N TRP A 217 -20.72 -17.26 6.28
CA TRP A 217 -21.48 -18.52 6.17
C TRP A 217 -22.91 -18.47 6.74
N GLU A 218 -23.23 -17.50 7.59
CA GLU A 218 -24.51 -17.43 8.31
C GLU A 218 -25.67 -17.00 7.41
N GLN A 219 -25.48 -15.98 6.57
CA GLN A 219 -26.58 -15.41 5.78
C GLN A 219 -26.16 -14.94 4.38
N ALA A 220 -27.14 -14.42 3.63
CA ALA A 220 -26.91 -13.77 2.35
C ALA A 220 -26.62 -12.27 2.56
N TRP A 221 -25.55 -11.79 1.92
CA TRP A 221 -25.08 -10.41 1.95
C TRP A 221 -25.20 -9.80 0.55
N ASP A 222 -25.61 -8.53 0.43
CA ASP A 222 -25.56 -7.82 -0.86
C ASP A 222 -24.26 -7.06 -1.00
N ILE A 223 -23.79 -6.48 0.10
CA ILE A 223 -22.55 -5.70 0.17
C ILE A 223 -21.65 -6.26 1.27
N ILE A 224 -20.38 -6.48 0.95
CA ILE A 224 -19.32 -6.61 1.94
C ILE A 224 -18.50 -5.32 1.89
N PHE A 225 -18.34 -4.69 3.05
CA PHE A 225 -17.54 -3.48 3.21
C PHE A 225 -16.37 -3.80 4.13
N PHE A 226 -15.16 -3.51 3.68
CA PHE A 226 -13.95 -3.59 4.48
C PHE A 226 -13.30 -2.20 4.57
N ALA A 227 -13.06 -1.75 5.80
CA ALA A 227 -12.23 -0.58 6.08
C ALA A 227 -11.14 -0.97 7.08
N GLY A 228 -9.88 -0.71 6.72
CA GLY A 228 -8.73 -1.09 7.53
C GLY A 228 -7.46 -1.16 6.70
N HIS A 229 -6.36 -1.59 7.32
CA HIS A 229 -5.08 -1.71 6.63
C HIS A 229 -5.09 -2.94 5.70
N SER A 230 -4.42 -2.81 4.56
CA SER A 230 -4.15 -3.93 3.65
C SER A 230 -2.78 -3.80 3.01
N GLU A 231 -2.15 -4.93 2.69
CA GLU A 231 -0.86 -5.00 1.99
C GLU A 231 -0.86 -6.15 0.98
N THR A 232 -0.09 -6.04 -0.11
CA THR A 232 0.24 -7.19 -0.96
C THR A 232 1.74 -7.47 -0.88
N ASP A 233 2.08 -8.71 -0.54
CA ASP A 233 3.45 -9.26 -0.57
C ASP A 233 3.56 -10.23 -1.76
N GLY A 234 4.21 -9.77 -2.85
CA GLY A 234 4.23 -10.48 -4.12
C GLY A 234 2.84 -10.54 -4.76
N ASP A 235 2.27 -11.74 -4.86
CA ASP A 235 0.92 -12.00 -5.38
C ASP A 235 -0.08 -12.35 -4.26
N THR A 236 0.25 -12.12 -2.98
CA THR A 236 -0.63 -12.44 -1.84
C THR A 236 -1.03 -11.18 -1.09
N GLY A 237 -2.32 -10.87 -1.10
CA GLY A 237 -2.95 -9.73 -0.45
C GLY A 237 -3.39 -10.13 0.94
N ARG A 238 -3.12 -9.26 1.92
CA ARG A 238 -3.52 -9.40 3.32
C ARG A 238 -4.37 -8.21 3.74
N ILE A 239 -5.40 -8.47 4.51
CA ILE A 239 -6.20 -7.46 5.19
C ILE A 239 -6.02 -7.60 6.70
N TYR A 240 -5.73 -6.51 7.39
CA TYR A 240 -5.55 -6.49 8.84
C TYR A 240 -6.91 -6.30 9.51
N ILE A 241 -7.38 -7.36 10.15
CA ILE A 241 -8.73 -7.40 10.71
C ILE A 241 -8.77 -6.92 12.16
N ASN A 242 -7.65 -6.98 12.88
CA ASN A 242 -7.48 -6.43 14.22
C ASN A 242 -5.97 -6.17 14.47
N PRO A 243 -5.54 -5.59 15.61
CA PRO A 243 -4.14 -5.26 15.83
C PRO A 243 -3.19 -6.48 15.91
N GLN A 244 -3.71 -7.69 16.09
CA GLN A 244 -2.93 -8.92 16.27
C GLN A 244 -3.08 -9.93 15.12
N ALA A 245 -4.08 -9.75 14.25
CA ALA A 245 -4.44 -10.71 13.21
C ALA A 245 -4.63 -10.03 11.85
N SER A 246 -4.20 -10.76 10.81
CA SER A 246 -4.47 -10.44 9.41
C SER A 246 -4.96 -11.70 8.70
N LEU A 247 -5.68 -11.51 7.60
CA LEU A 247 -6.16 -12.58 6.75
C LEU A 247 -5.70 -12.37 5.33
N THR A 248 -5.24 -13.44 4.69
CA THR A 248 -5.05 -13.51 3.26
C THR A 248 -6.38 -13.75 2.54
N ILE A 249 -6.44 -13.42 1.26
CA ILE A 249 -7.60 -13.79 0.42
C ILE A 249 -7.81 -15.30 0.39
N ASN A 250 -6.74 -16.10 0.41
CA ASN A 250 -6.83 -17.56 0.47
C ASN A 250 -7.52 -18.06 1.74
N GLU A 251 -7.32 -17.39 2.88
CA GLU A 251 -7.99 -17.73 4.14
C GLU A 251 -9.47 -17.35 4.13
N LEU A 252 -9.85 -16.29 3.40
CA LEU A 252 -11.24 -15.85 3.22
C LEU A 252 -11.97 -16.56 2.07
N TRP A 253 -11.24 -17.34 1.27
CA TRP A 253 -11.69 -17.88 -0.01
C TRP A 253 -13.07 -18.57 0.07
N TYR A 254 -13.23 -19.53 0.98
CA TYR A 254 -14.46 -20.29 1.08
C TYR A 254 -15.63 -19.46 1.62
N GLY A 255 -15.38 -18.55 2.56
CA GLY A 255 -16.40 -17.64 3.08
C GLY A 255 -16.91 -16.68 2.01
N LEU A 256 -15.99 -16.04 1.27
CA LEU A 256 -16.35 -15.13 0.19
C LEU A 256 -17.03 -15.85 -0.97
N ARG A 257 -16.55 -17.05 -1.35
CA ARG A 257 -17.23 -17.89 -2.35
C ARG A 257 -18.66 -18.19 -1.92
N LYS A 258 -18.88 -18.52 -0.64
CA LYS A 258 -20.21 -18.76 -0.09
C LYS A 258 -21.09 -17.51 -0.13
N ALA A 259 -20.53 -16.34 0.15
CA ALA A 259 -21.24 -15.06 0.04
C ALA A 259 -21.66 -14.77 -1.42
N VAL A 260 -20.78 -15.01 -2.39
CA VAL A 260 -21.09 -14.91 -3.83
C VAL A 260 -22.19 -15.89 -4.25
N GLU A 261 -22.07 -17.17 -3.87
CA GLU A 261 -23.11 -18.19 -4.10
C GLU A 261 -24.49 -17.81 -3.53
N ARG A 262 -24.53 -16.93 -2.53
CA ARG A 262 -25.75 -16.46 -1.86
C ARG A 262 -26.19 -15.06 -2.29
N GLY A 263 -25.56 -14.48 -3.31
CA GLY A 263 -26.02 -13.25 -3.94
C GLY A 263 -25.25 -11.98 -3.60
N LEU A 264 -24.00 -12.07 -3.09
CA LEU A 264 -23.11 -10.90 -2.98
C LEU A 264 -23.02 -10.15 -4.32
N GLN A 265 -23.33 -8.86 -4.32
CA GLN A 265 -23.32 -8.02 -5.52
C GLN A 265 -22.13 -7.05 -5.56
N LEU A 266 -21.69 -6.57 -4.40
CA LEU A 266 -20.65 -5.55 -4.30
C LEU A 266 -19.71 -5.84 -3.13
N ALA A 267 -18.40 -5.82 -3.39
CA ALA A 267 -17.39 -5.77 -2.34
C ALA A 267 -16.63 -4.44 -2.38
N ILE A 268 -16.54 -3.75 -1.25
CA ILE A 268 -15.87 -2.47 -1.14
C ILE A 268 -14.64 -2.67 -0.26
N PHE A 269 -13.46 -2.48 -0.84
CA PHE A 269 -12.19 -2.53 -0.12
C PHE A 269 -11.65 -1.11 0.01
N ASN A 270 -12.06 -0.45 1.09
CA ASN A 270 -11.62 0.90 1.44
C ASN A 270 -10.24 0.86 2.13
N SER A 271 -9.25 0.27 1.46
CA SER A 271 -7.93 -0.02 2.01
C SER A 271 -6.81 0.31 1.03
N CYS A 272 -5.57 0.30 1.53
CA CYS A 272 -4.39 0.83 0.86
C CYS A 272 -3.89 0.06 -0.38
N ASP A 273 -4.35 -1.18 -0.61
CA ASP A 273 -3.93 -2.00 -1.74
C ASP A 273 -5.09 -2.80 -2.34
N GLY A 274 -5.89 -2.12 -3.15
CA GLY A 274 -7.10 -2.71 -3.72
C GLY A 274 -6.89 -3.48 -5.02
N LEU A 275 -5.91 -3.10 -5.87
CA LEU A 275 -5.68 -3.78 -7.16
C LEU A 275 -4.95 -5.12 -7.03
N GLY A 276 -4.04 -5.28 -6.07
CA GLY A 276 -3.46 -6.59 -5.74
C GLY A 276 -4.53 -7.56 -5.25
N LEU A 277 -5.42 -7.05 -4.39
CA LEU A 277 -6.56 -7.79 -3.85
C LEU A 277 -7.57 -8.19 -4.92
N ALA A 278 -7.96 -7.25 -5.80
CA ALA A 278 -8.93 -7.50 -6.87
C ALA A 278 -8.51 -8.66 -7.79
N ARG A 279 -7.21 -8.78 -8.10
CA ARG A 279 -6.67 -9.87 -8.93
C ARG A 279 -6.83 -11.23 -8.26
N GLN A 280 -6.54 -11.35 -6.96
CA GLN A 280 -6.75 -12.60 -6.21
C GLN A 280 -8.22 -12.95 -6.01
N LEU A 281 -9.07 -11.92 -5.94
CA LEU A 281 -10.52 -12.08 -5.80
C LEU A 281 -11.22 -12.36 -7.14
N ASN A 282 -10.52 -12.23 -8.28
CA ASN A 282 -11.10 -12.46 -9.59
C ASN A 282 -11.71 -13.86 -9.72
N ASP A 283 -11.01 -14.88 -9.21
CA ASP A 283 -11.45 -16.26 -9.25
C ASP A 283 -12.74 -16.52 -8.42
N LEU A 284 -13.11 -15.62 -7.51
CA LEU A 284 -14.37 -15.72 -6.73
C LEU A 284 -15.58 -15.22 -7.51
N ASN A 285 -15.38 -14.58 -8.67
CA ASN A 285 -16.44 -14.02 -9.51
C ASN A 285 -17.35 -13.02 -8.76
N ILE A 286 -16.77 -12.20 -7.87
CA ILE A 286 -17.51 -11.10 -7.23
C ILE A 286 -17.98 -10.13 -8.33
N PRO A 287 -19.29 -9.80 -8.44
CA PRO A 287 -19.80 -9.04 -9.57
C PRO A 287 -19.16 -7.67 -9.76
N GLN A 288 -19.07 -6.92 -8.66
CA GLN A 288 -18.49 -5.58 -8.64
C GLN A 288 -17.60 -5.43 -7.42
N MET A 289 -16.48 -4.76 -7.60
CA MET A 289 -15.61 -4.34 -6.52
C MET A 289 -15.25 -2.87 -6.65
N ILE A 290 -15.16 -2.19 -5.52
CA ILE A 290 -14.54 -0.87 -5.43
C ILE A 290 -13.21 -1.03 -4.71
N VAL A 291 -12.15 -0.58 -5.36
CA VAL A 291 -10.77 -0.74 -4.94
C VAL A 291 -9.97 0.54 -5.18
N MET A 292 -8.82 0.68 -4.51
CA MET A 292 -7.91 1.80 -4.71
C MET A 292 -6.73 1.40 -5.60
N ARG A 293 -6.39 2.24 -6.59
CA ARG A 293 -5.25 2.03 -7.51
C ARG A 293 -3.89 2.11 -6.80
N GLU A 294 -3.82 2.92 -5.75
CA GLU A 294 -2.62 3.21 -4.96
C GLU A 294 -3.00 3.46 -3.50
N LEU A 295 -1.99 3.63 -2.64
CA LEU A 295 -2.16 3.99 -1.22
C LEU A 295 -3.09 5.19 -1.07
N VAL A 296 -4.24 4.98 -0.43
CA VAL A 296 -5.21 6.06 -0.17
C VAL A 296 -4.95 6.71 1.19
N PRO A 297 -5.10 8.03 1.37
CA PRO A 297 -5.13 8.70 2.68
C PRO A 297 -6.50 8.68 3.38
N ASP A 298 -6.51 8.76 4.74
CA ASP A 298 -7.63 9.10 5.65
C ASP A 298 -9.06 9.28 5.14
N ARG A 299 -9.55 10.44 5.55
CA ARG A 299 -10.04 11.54 4.73
C ARG A 299 -10.32 11.32 3.24
N VAL A 300 -9.40 10.87 2.40
CA VAL A 300 -9.70 10.68 0.95
C VAL A 300 -10.61 9.46 0.77
N ALA A 301 -10.25 8.36 1.41
CA ALA A 301 -11.06 7.14 1.46
C ALA A 301 -12.45 7.42 2.05
N GLN A 302 -12.50 8.10 3.20
CA GLN A 302 -13.77 8.48 3.86
C GLN A 302 -14.63 9.42 3.02
N ALA A 303 -14.03 10.47 2.42
CA ALA A 303 -14.78 11.41 1.58
C ALA A 303 -15.37 10.70 0.35
N PHE A 304 -14.58 9.81 -0.27
CA PHE A 304 -15.05 9.01 -1.39
C PHE A 304 -16.21 8.10 -0.97
N MET A 305 -16.05 7.33 0.11
CA MET A 305 -17.11 6.44 0.64
C MET A 305 -18.38 7.20 1.00
N THR A 306 -18.23 8.35 1.66
CA THR A 306 -19.35 9.21 2.04
C THR A 306 -20.14 9.64 0.81
N HIS A 307 -19.48 10.18 -0.21
CA HIS A 307 -20.17 10.61 -1.42
C HIS A 307 -20.75 9.44 -2.22
N PHE A 308 -20.00 8.35 -2.37
CA PHE A 308 -20.43 7.19 -3.15
C PHE A 308 -21.65 6.51 -2.51
N LEU A 309 -21.58 6.11 -1.24
CA LEU A 309 -22.66 5.37 -0.59
C LEU A 309 -23.91 6.23 -0.43
N THR A 310 -23.77 7.53 -0.17
CA THR A 310 -24.91 8.46 -0.14
C THR A 310 -25.64 8.43 -1.49
N ARG A 311 -24.95 8.73 -2.60
CA ARG A 311 -25.58 8.78 -3.93
C ARG A 311 -26.13 7.45 -4.39
N PHE A 312 -25.37 6.39 -4.19
CA PHE A 312 -25.79 5.05 -4.61
C PHE A 312 -27.04 4.61 -3.84
N SER A 313 -27.12 4.90 -2.54
CA SER A 313 -28.30 4.61 -1.72
C SER A 313 -29.53 5.48 -2.05
N GLU A 314 -29.32 6.68 -2.60
CA GLU A 314 -30.37 7.56 -3.11
C GLU A 314 -30.93 7.11 -4.48
N GLY A 315 -30.34 6.09 -5.10
CA GLY A 315 -30.81 5.51 -6.37
C GLY A 315 -30.02 5.95 -7.61
N GLU A 316 -28.93 6.70 -7.44
CA GLU A 316 -28.02 7.04 -8.54
C GLU A 316 -27.41 5.75 -9.13
N PRO A 317 -27.29 5.60 -10.46
CA PRO A 317 -26.67 4.43 -11.08
C PRO A 317 -25.23 4.24 -10.59
N PHE A 318 -24.85 2.99 -10.28
CA PHE A 318 -23.55 2.65 -9.65
C PHE A 318 -22.34 3.38 -10.25
N TYR A 319 -22.18 3.36 -11.58
CA TYR A 319 -21.06 4.01 -12.27
C TYR A 319 -21.07 5.54 -12.12
N LEU A 320 -22.25 6.16 -12.16
CA LEU A 320 -22.40 7.61 -11.99
C LEU A 320 -22.20 8.04 -10.54
N ALA A 321 -22.65 7.22 -9.57
CA ALA A 321 -22.37 7.44 -8.16
C ALA A 321 -20.86 7.39 -7.85
N VAL A 322 -20.13 6.42 -8.42
CA VAL A 322 -18.67 6.35 -8.32
C VAL A 322 -18.02 7.56 -8.98
N ARG A 323 -18.48 7.95 -10.17
CA ARG A 323 -17.97 9.12 -10.89
C ARG A 323 -18.13 10.40 -10.08
N GLU A 324 -19.33 10.70 -9.58
CA GLU A 324 -19.60 11.90 -8.77
C GLU A 324 -18.73 11.89 -7.51
N ALA A 325 -18.64 10.75 -6.82
CA ALA A 325 -17.82 10.61 -5.63
C ALA A 325 -16.33 10.85 -5.92
N ARG A 326 -15.81 10.32 -7.04
CA ARG A 326 -14.44 10.52 -7.51
C ARG A 326 -14.18 11.99 -7.84
N GLU A 327 -15.06 12.64 -8.61
CA GLU A 327 -14.90 14.04 -9.01
C GLU A 327 -14.94 14.99 -7.80
N ARG A 328 -15.75 14.69 -6.77
CA ARG A 328 -15.78 15.48 -5.53
C ARG A 328 -14.46 15.47 -4.75
N LEU A 329 -13.60 14.46 -4.96
CA LEU A 329 -12.26 14.43 -4.35
C LEU A 329 -11.35 15.53 -4.86
N GLN A 330 -11.68 16.20 -5.97
CA GLN A 330 -10.91 17.34 -6.50
C GLN A 330 -10.67 18.42 -5.44
N GLY A 331 -11.64 18.64 -4.54
CA GLY A 331 -11.51 19.60 -3.44
C GLY A 331 -10.42 19.26 -2.41
N LEU A 332 -9.97 18.00 -2.38
CA LEU A 332 -8.93 17.50 -1.49
C LEU A 332 -7.53 17.53 -2.13
N GLU A 333 -7.42 17.73 -3.45
CA GLU A 333 -6.16 17.54 -4.18
C GLU A 333 -5.06 18.55 -3.84
N LYS A 334 -5.41 19.69 -3.24
CA LYS A 334 -4.42 20.63 -2.70
C LYS A 334 -3.61 20.03 -1.56
N GLN A 335 -4.22 19.16 -0.76
CA GLN A 335 -3.58 18.49 0.38
C GLN A 335 -3.18 17.06 0.05
N TYR A 336 -3.94 16.39 -0.82
CA TYR A 336 -3.73 15.00 -1.23
C TYR A 336 -3.67 14.93 -2.76
N PRO A 337 -2.49 15.20 -3.37
CA PRO A 337 -2.36 15.23 -4.83
C PRO A 337 -2.96 13.98 -5.48
N CYS A 338 -3.65 14.15 -6.61
CA CYS A 338 -4.21 13.03 -7.38
C CYS A 338 -5.23 12.17 -6.61
N ALA A 339 -5.91 12.71 -5.59
CA ALA A 339 -6.97 12.00 -4.86
C ALA A 339 -8.04 11.44 -5.80
N THR A 340 -8.37 12.14 -6.89
CA THR A 340 -9.33 11.69 -7.89
C THR A 340 -8.87 10.46 -8.69
N TRP A 341 -7.58 10.11 -8.64
CA TRP A 341 -7.02 8.99 -9.40
C TRP A 341 -7.16 7.64 -8.70
N LEU A 342 -7.40 7.66 -7.40
CA LEU A 342 -7.27 6.48 -6.55
C LEU A 342 -8.45 5.51 -6.71
N PRO A 343 -9.73 5.95 -6.65
CA PRO A 343 -10.84 5.01 -6.72
C PRO A 343 -10.95 4.35 -8.10
N ALA A 344 -11.16 3.04 -8.11
CA ALA A 344 -11.36 2.23 -9.29
C ALA A 344 -12.49 1.23 -9.09
N ILE A 345 -13.29 1.06 -10.14
CA ILE A 345 -14.23 -0.05 -10.25
C ILE A 345 -13.49 -1.23 -10.84
N TYR A 346 -13.69 -2.42 -10.27
CA TYR A 346 -13.34 -3.68 -10.88
C TYR A 346 -14.61 -4.49 -11.09
N GLN A 347 -14.94 -4.81 -12.33
CA GLN A 347 -16.18 -5.47 -12.71
C GLN A 347 -15.88 -6.86 -13.29
N HIS A 348 -16.64 -7.86 -12.88
CA HIS A 348 -16.67 -9.15 -13.56
C HIS A 348 -17.45 -9.04 -14.89
N PRO A 349 -16.87 -9.45 -16.06
CA PRO A 349 -17.43 -9.19 -17.39
C PRO A 349 -18.88 -9.64 -17.61
N ALA A 350 -19.30 -10.71 -16.94
CA ALA A 350 -20.57 -11.37 -17.19
C ALA A 350 -21.72 -10.97 -16.25
N THR A 351 -21.56 -9.93 -15.45
CA THR A 351 -22.50 -9.60 -14.36
C THR A 351 -23.42 -8.42 -14.67
N ALA A 352 -24.63 -8.49 -14.12
CA ALA A 352 -25.57 -7.38 -14.15
C ALA A 352 -25.14 -6.30 -13.15
N LEU A 353 -25.42 -5.04 -13.49
CA LEU A 353 -25.17 -3.91 -12.59
C LEU A 353 -26.08 -3.99 -11.36
N PRO A 354 -25.55 -3.77 -10.15
CA PRO A 354 -26.38 -3.63 -8.97
C PRO A 354 -27.07 -2.27 -8.97
N THR A 355 -28.34 -2.24 -8.60
CA THR A 355 -29.03 -1.02 -8.16
C THR A 355 -29.44 -1.17 -6.70
N TRP A 356 -29.48 -0.06 -5.97
CA TRP A 356 -29.90 -0.08 -4.57
C TRP A 356 -31.33 -0.62 -4.41
N ALA A 357 -32.23 -0.21 -5.30
CA ALA A 357 -33.62 -0.66 -5.29
C ALA A 357 -33.76 -2.16 -5.57
N GLU A 358 -33.01 -2.73 -6.52
CA GLU A 358 -33.01 -4.17 -6.77
C GLU A 358 -32.45 -4.96 -5.57
N MET A 359 -31.37 -4.48 -4.95
CA MET A 359 -30.80 -5.11 -3.74
C MET A 359 -31.75 -5.04 -2.54
N ALA A 360 -32.46 -3.92 -2.40
CA ALA A 360 -33.48 -3.72 -1.38
C ALA A 360 -34.83 -4.36 -1.73
N GLN A 361 -34.97 -4.93 -2.94
CA GLN A 361 -36.21 -5.43 -3.58
C GLN A 361 -37.43 -4.50 -3.40
N ILE A 362 -37.21 -3.18 -3.48
CA ILE A 362 -38.27 -2.18 -3.43
C ILE A 362 -39.02 -2.24 -4.76
N THR A 363 -40.24 -2.79 -4.75
CA THR A 363 -41.08 -2.87 -5.96
C THR A 363 -41.75 -1.53 -6.23
N PRO A 364 -41.59 -0.92 -7.42
CA PRO A 364 -42.60 0.00 -7.94
C PRO A 364 -43.85 -0.83 -8.29
N GLU A 365 -45.03 -0.44 -7.79
CA GLU A 365 -46.28 -1.11 -8.16
C GLU A 365 -46.59 -0.96 -9.66
N LEU A 366 -47.06 -2.06 -10.29
CA LEU A 366 -47.91 -2.23 -11.52
C LEU A 366 -47.32 -3.17 -12.61
N PRO A 367 -48.15 -3.76 -13.51
CA PRO A 367 -48.94 -4.97 -13.35
C PRO A 367 -48.46 -6.15 -14.25
N ILE A 368 -48.89 -7.36 -13.90
CA ILE A 368 -48.45 -8.65 -14.47
C ILE A 368 -49.08 -8.94 -15.84
N PHE A 369 -48.24 -9.22 -16.84
CA PHE A 369 -48.50 -10.06 -18.03
C PHE A 369 -47.19 -10.84 -18.29
N GLY A 370 -47.09 -12.13 -18.58
CA GLY A 370 -47.99 -13.20 -19.00
C GLY A 370 -47.10 -14.17 -19.78
N ASN A 371 -46.96 -15.41 -19.30
CA ASN A 371 -46.04 -16.45 -19.80
C ASN A 371 -46.22 -16.79 -21.28
N ALA A 372 -45.12 -17.17 -21.96
CA ALA A 372 -45.16 -18.11 -23.08
C ALA A 372 -43.86 -18.93 -23.18
N SER A 373 -44.05 -20.25 -23.20
CA SER A 373 -43.09 -21.35 -23.35
C SER A 373 -43.18 -21.97 -24.75
N CYS A 374 -42.09 -22.53 -25.32
CA CYS A 374 -42.06 -23.76 -26.18
C CYS A 374 -40.67 -24.06 -26.83
N PRO A 375 -40.40 -25.27 -27.41
CA PRO A 375 -39.18 -26.06 -27.16
C PRO A 375 -38.45 -26.65 -28.42
N ILE A 376 -37.53 -27.61 -28.18
CA ILE A 376 -37.05 -28.76 -29.03
C ILE A 376 -35.91 -28.53 -30.06
N PHE A 377 -34.75 -29.23 -29.94
CA PHE A 377 -34.27 -30.37 -30.78
C PHE A 377 -32.80 -30.79 -30.54
N SER A 378 -32.50 -32.02 -30.97
CA SER A 378 -31.46 -32.97 -30.58
C SER A 378 -30.32 -33.19 -31.61
N GLN A 379 -29.18 -33.70 -31.09
CA GLN A 379 -28.25 -34.74 -31.62
C GLN A 379 -27.22 -34.50 -32.77
N CYS A 380 -26.11 -35.28 -32.61
CA CYS A 380 -25.02 -35.70 -33.54
C CYS A 380 -23.84 -34.73 -33.74
N ALA A 381 -22.57 -35.14 -33.89
CA ALA A 381 -21.83 -36.42 -33.80
C ALA A 381 -20.30 -36.12 -33.75
N GLU A 382 -19.50 -37.11 -33.33
CA GLU A 382 -18.03 -37.11 -33.19
C GLU A 382 -17.27 -36.94 -34.52
N GLN A 383 -16.09 -36.29 -34.48
CA GLN A 383 -15.00 -36.53 -35.42
C GLN A 383 -13.61 -36.37 -34.77
N THR A 384 -12.78 -37.36 -35.03
CA THR A 384 -11.40 -37.61 -34.55
C THR A 384 -10.34 -36.80 -35.30
N LEU A 385 -9.27 -36.40 -34.59
CA LEU A 385 -8.06 -35.75 -35.11
C LEU A 385 -6.93 -36.78 -35.44
N PRO A 386 -6.09 -36.56 -36.47
CA PRO A 386 -4.95 -37.43 -36.78
C PRO A 386 -3.65 -37.01 -36.09
N SER A 387 -2.85 -38.01 -35.76
CA SER A 387 -1.49 -37.96 -35.21
C SER A 387 -0.42 -37.60 -36.25
N SER A 388 0.58 -36.82 -35.86
CA SER A 388 1.83 -36.58 -36.60
C SER A 388 3.03 -37.35 -35.99
N PRO A 389 4.08 -37.68 -36.76
CA PRO A 389 5.14 -38.59 -36.34
C PRO A 389 6.39 -37.90 -35.75
N THR A 390 7.12 -38.72 -34.99
CA THR A 390 8.40 -38.51 -34.29
C THR A 390 9.55 -37.91 -35.10
N PRO A 391 10.46 -37.14 -34.48
CA PRO A 391 11.75 -36.80 -35.07
C PRO A 391 12.89 -37.72 -34.62
N ALA A 392 13.83 -37.87 -35.53
CA ALA A 392 15.02 -38.69 -35.46
C ALA A 392 16.11 -38.17 -34.50
N THR A 393 16.90 -39.12 -34.03
CA THR A 393 18.08 -39.00 -33.17
C THR A 393 19.23 -38.19 -33.78
N ARG A 394 19.86 -37.32 -32.99
CA ARG A 394 21.25 -36.89 -33.18
C ARG A 394 22.06 -37.08 -31.89
N LYS A 395 23.23 -37.70 -32.02
CA LYS A 395 24.25 -37.90 -30.98
C LYS A 395 24.80 -36.56 -30.49
N GLY A 396 24.96 -36.40 -29.17
CA GLY A 396 25.72 -35.29 -28.59
C GLY A 396 25.95 -35.45 -27.09
N LEU A 397 27.23 -35.46 -26.69
CA LEU A 397 27.84 -35.39 -25.34
C LEU A 397 27.07 -36.02 -24.15
N SER A 398 27.74 -36.96 -23.46
CA SER A 398 27.31 -37.64 -22.23
C SER A 398 26.45 -36.76 -21.31
N ASN A 399 25.25 -37.24 -20.98
CA ASN A 399 24.26 -36.56 -20.13
C ASN A 399 24.84 -36.11 -18.77
N LYS A 400 25.91 -36.76 -18.28
CA LYS A 400 26.57 -36.37 -17.03
C LYS A 400 27.30 -35.03 -17.13
N ALA A 401 27.89 -34.70 -18.28
CA ALA A 401 28.59 -33.43 -18.48
C ALA A 401 27.61 -32.25 -18.61
N LYS A 402 26.44 -32.47 -19.23
CA LYS A 402 25.36 -31.47 -19.34
C LYS A 402 24.71 -31.19 -17.98
N ILE A 403 24.48 -32.24 -17.17
CA ILE A 403 23.97 -32.08 -15.80
C ILE A 403 25.00 -31.37 -14.92
N ALA A 404 26.28 -31.73 -15.01
CA ALA A 404 27.34 -31.05 -14.27
C ALA A 404 27.47 -29.57 -14.66
N LEU A 405 27.36 -29.25 -15.96
CA LEU A 405 27.35 -27.87 -16.45
C LEU A 405 26.11 -27.11 -15.99
N LEU A 406 24.93 -27.72 -16.01
CA LEU A 406 23.68 -27.11 -15.49
C LEU A 406 23.75 -26.85 -13.98
N LEU A 407 24.31 -27.78 -13.21
CA LEU A 407 24.52 -27.59 -11.77
C LEU A 407 25.57 -26.51 -11.49
N ALA A 408 26.64 -26.42 -12.29
CA ALA A 408 27.65 -25.38 -12.16
C ALA A 408 27.10 -24.00 -12.56
N VAL A 409 26.37 -23.90 -13.67
CA VAL A 409 25.69 -22.65 -14.09
C VAL A 409 24.61 -22.25 -13.08
N GLY A 410 23.86 -23.22 -12.54
CA GLY A 410 22.89 -23.00 -11.47
C GLY A 410 23.55 -22.53 -10.18
N ALA A 411 24.68 -23.09 -9.78
CA ALA A 411 25.44 -22.66 -8.60
C ALA A 411 26.02 -21.25 -8.77
N ILE A 412 26.52 -20.92 -9.97
CA ILE A 412 27.00 -19.57 -10.30
C ILE A 412 25.83 -18.57 -10.29
N ALA A 413 24.71 -18.90 -10.95
CA ALA A 413 23.50 -18.07 -10.94
C ALA A 413 22.96 -17.87 -9.51
N TRP A 414 22.99 -18.91 -8.69
CA TRP A 414 22.65 -18.85 -7.27
C TRP A 414 23.59 -17.91 -6.50
N GLN A 415 24.89 -17.95 -6.78
CA GLN A 415 25.87 -17.08 -6.12
C GLN A 415 25.70 -15.59 -6.46
N PHE A 416 25.24 -15.28 -7.68
CA PHE A 416 24.83 -13.91 -8.06
C PHE A 416 23.46 -13.51 -7.50
N ALA A 417 22.56 -14.46 -7.28
CA ALA A 417 21.24 -14.20 -6.69
C ALA A 417 21.31 -13.95 -5.17
N ILE A 418 22.20 -14.62 -4.42
CA ILE A 418 22.28 -14.54 -2.94
C ILE A 418 22.33 -13.10 -2.41
N PRO A 419 23.19 -12.18 -2.91
CA PRO A 419 23.24 -10.81 -2.39
C PRO A 419 21.90 -10.06 -2.53
N TRP A 420 21.22 -10.25 -3.66
CA TRP A 420 19.92 -9.64 -3.91
C TRP A 420 18.84 -10.27 -3.02
N THR A 421 18.83 -11.60 -2.89
CA THR A 421 17.90 -12.33 -2.03
C THR A 421 18.06 -11.94 -0.56
N VAL A 422 19.29 -11.86 -0.05
CA VAL A 422 19.59 -11.45 1.32
C VAL A 422 19.17 -10.00 1.56
N LYS A 423 19.44 -9.09 0.61
CA LYS A 423 19.00 -7.69 0.71
C LYS A 423 17.47 -7.58 0.76
N SER A 424 16.78 -8.35 -0.07
CA SER A 424 15.31 -8.38 -0.15
C SER A 424 14.70 -8.93 1.13
N LEU A 425 15.21 -10.06 1.64
CA LEU A 425 14.78 -10.64 2.92
C LEU A 425 15.07 -9.69 4.09
N ASN A 426 16.22 -9.01 4.10
CA ASN A 426 16.53 -8.03 5.13
C ASN A 426 15.55 -6.84 5.13
N ASN A 427 15.16 -6.36 3.94
CA ASN A 427 14.15 -5.30 3.82
C ASN A 427 12.77 -5.78 4.26
N LEU A 428 12.39 -7.01 3.91
CA LEU A 428 11.14 -7.62 4.35
C LEU A 428 11.10 -7.77 5.88
N GLY A 429 12.19 -8.25 6.49
CA GLY A 429 12.30 -8.35 7.94
C GLY A 429 12.18 -7.00 8.63
N LEU A 430 12.81 -5.95 8.07
CA LEU A 430 12.67 -4.57 8.57
C LEU A 430 11.23 -4.06 8.43
N ASN A 431 10.56 -4.33 7.32
CA ASN A 431 9.17 -3.94 7.12
C ASN A 431 8.26 -4.57 8.19
N ARG A 432 8.36 -5.90 8.39
CA ARG A 432 7.64 -6.62 9.45
C ARG A 432 7.97 -6.06 10.85
N PHE A 433 9.24 -5.73 11.09
CA PHE A 433 9.70 -5.15 12.35
C PHE A 433 9.04 -3.78 12.63
N PHE A 434 9.01 -2.88 11.65
CA PHE A 434 8.38 -1.56 11.80
C PHE A 434 6.84 -1.62 11.86
N ASN A 435 6.23 -2.69 11.34
CA ASN A 435 4.79 -2.95 11.48
C ASN A 435 4.42 -3.58 12.84
N GLY A 436 5.38 -3.76 13.76
CA GLY A 436 5.14 -4.38 15.06
C GLY A 436 5.08 -5.91 15.05
N GLU A 437 5.25 -6.56 13.89
CA GLU A 437 5.22 -8.02 13.74
C GLU A 437 6.57 -8.66 14.14
N LEU A 438 6.94 -8.49 15.42
CA LEU A 438 8.27 -8.85 15.94
C LEU A 438 8.65 -10.31 15.70
N SER A 439 7.73 -11.26 15.88
CA SER A 439 8.00 -12.69 15.65
C SER A 439 8.20 -13.04 14.17
N SER A 440 7.49 -12.39 13.26
CA SER A 440 7.66 -12.57 11.82
C SER A 440 8.99 -11.99 11.35
N ALA A 441 9.33 -10.80 11.84
CA ALA A 441 10.62 -10.16 11.58
C ALA A 441 11.79 -11.06 11.99
N ASP A 442 11.77 -11.66 13.18
CA ASP A 442 12.81 -12.58 13.66
C ASP A 442 13.01 -13.77 12.69
N LYS A 443 11.92 -14.42 12.27
CA LYS A 443 11.99 -15.56 11.34
C LYS A 443 12.65 -15.17 10.02
N ILE A 444 12.29 -14.00 9.48
CA ILE A 444 12.83 -13.51 8.21
C ILE A 444 14.29 -13.10 8.35
N PHE A 445 14.67 -12.41 9.44
CA PHE A 445 16.07 -12.07 9.69
C PHE A 445 16.94 -13.33 9.87
N ARG A 446 16.45 -14.36 10.57
CA ARG A 446 17.14 -15.65 10.69
C ARG A 446 17.29 -16.35 9.34
N LEU A 447 16.32 -16.22 8.44
CA LEU A 447 16.44 -16.75 7.08
C LEU A 447 17.52 -16.00 6.28
N ALA A 448 17.50 -14.66 6.31
CA ALA A 448 18.53 -13.84 5.66
C ALA A 448 19.94 -14.14 6.20
N HIS A 449 20.06 -14.30 7.52
CA HIS A 449 21.30 -14.65 8.20
C HIS A 449 21.80 -16.05 7.81
N ARG A 450 20.91 -17.05 7.68
CA ARG A 450 21.30 -18.39 7.21
C ARG A 450 21.86 -18.39 5.78
N LEU A 451 21.34 -17.53 4.91
CA LEU A 451 21.82 -17.40 3.53
C LEU A 451 23.17 -16.68 3.45
N LYS A 452 23.40 -15.69 4.30
CA LYS A 452 24.67 -14.97 4.40
C LYS A 452 25.00 -14.58 5.85
N PRO A 453 25.71 -15.45 6.60
CA PRO A 453 25.97 -15.25 8.02
C PRO A 453 26.85 -14.05 8.36
N ASP A 454 27.68 -13.60 7.42
CA ASP A 454 28.60 -12.47 7.56
C ASP A 454 28.00 -11.13 7.09
N ASN A 455 26.69 -11.08 6.78
CA ASN A 455 26.04 -9.84 6.38
C ASN A 455 25.85 -8.91 7.58
N SER A 456 26.65 -7.85 7.63
CA SER A 456 26.64 -6.88 8.72
C SER A 456 25.31 -6.14 8.91
N ALA A 457 24.57 -5.87 7.83
CA ALA A 457 23.27 -5.19 7.90
C ALA A 457 22.17 -6.09 8.49
N VAL A 458 22.15 -7.38 8.14
CA VAL A 458 21.22 -8.35 8.74
C VAL A 458 21.51 -8.50 10.24
N LEU A 459 22.78 -8.66 10.60
CA LEU A 459 23.20 -8.74 12.00
C LEU A 459 22.85 -7.47 12.78
N TYR A 460 23.02 -6.29 12.18
CA TYR A 460 22.61 -5.03 12.80
C TYR A 460 21.11 -5.02 13.10
N ASN A 461 20.29 -5.41 12.13
CA ASN A 461 18.83 -5.43 12.29
C ASN A 461 18.36 -6.49 13.29
N GLN A 462 19.02 -7.64 13.38
CA GLN A 462 18.76 -8.62 14.44
C GLN A 462 19.09 -8.07 15.83
N GLY A 463 20.18 -7.30 15.94
CA GLY A 463 20.52 -6.60 17.17
C GLY A 463 19.43 -5.60 17.58
N TRP A 464 18.89 -4.86 16.62
CA TRP A 464 17.80 -3.90 16.86
C TRP A 464 16.49 -4.58 17.24
N HIS A 465 16.17 -5.68 16.57
CA HIS A 465 15.04 -6.52 16.94
C HIS A 465 15.15 -6.99 18.41
N CYS A 466 16.32 -7.52 18.80
CA CYS A 466 16.57 -7.96 20.16
C CYS A 466 16.50 -6.83 21.19
N GLU A 467 17.00 -5.62 20.88
CA GLU A 467 16.87 -4.45 21.76
C GLU A 467 15.39 -4.08 21.99
N THR A 468 14.56 -4.20 20.95
CA THR A 468 13.13 -3.85 21.00
C THR A 468 12.32 -4.80 21.88
N ILE A 469 12.62 -6.10 21.82
CA ILE A 469 12.04 -7.10 22.73
C ILE A 469 12.73 -7.12 24.11
N ARG A 470 13.65 -6.19 24.36
CA ARG A 470 14.41 -6.03 25.61
C ARG A 470 15.35 -7.20 25.95
N ASP A 471 15.72 -8.00 24.96
CA ASP A 471 16.81 -8.99 25.08
C ASP A 471 18.15 -8.32 24.76
N PHE A 472 18.69 -7.60 25.75
CA PHE A 472 19.90 -6.81 25.58
C PHE A 472 21.17 -7.67 25.40
N GLY A 473 21.17 -8.90 25.93
CA GLY A 473 22.26 -9.85 25.71
C GLY A 473 22.32 -10.30 24.25
N CYS A 474 21.16 -10.63 23.67
CA CYS A 474 21.04 -10.90 22.24
C CYS A 474 21.44 -9.67 21.41
N ALA A 475 20.92 -8.48 21.76
CA ALA A 475 21.20 -7.23 21.05
C ALA A 475 22.71 -6.95 20.99
N TYR A 476 23.38 -7.04 22.13
CA TYR A 476 24.83 -6.87 22.24
C TYR A 476 25.59 -7.85 21.33
N SER A 477 25.25 -9.14 21.38
CA SER A 477 25.91 -10.18 20.58
C SER A 477 25.80 -9.88 19.07
N HIS A 478 24.60 -9.54 18.59
CA HIS A 478 24.38 -9.26 17.18
C HIS A 478 25.02 -7.93 16.73
N TYR A 479 24.97 -6.88 17.54
CA TYR A 479 25.69 -5.64 17.24
C TYR A 479 27.20 -5.83 17.23
N GLN A 480 27.76 -6.62 18.17
CA GLN A 480 29.18 -6.92 18.20
C GLN A 480 29.61 -7.69 16.94
N GLN A 481 28.83 -8.66 16.49
CA GLN A 481 29.09 -9.37 15.23
C GLN A 481 28.93 -8.44 14.01
N SER A 482 27.91 -7.59 13.98
CA SER A 482 27.71 -6.61 12.92
C SER A 482 28.91 -5.64 12.79
N ALA A 483 29.43 -5.15 13.92
CA ALA A 483 30.62 -4.33 13.99
C ALA A 483 31.86 -5.07 13.45
N LYS A 484 32.04 -6.35 13.84
CA LYS A 484 33.12 -7.20 13.34
C LYS A 484 33.10 -7.36 11.81
N PHE A 485 31.91 -7.38 11.21
CA PHE A 485 31.73 -7.46 9.75
C PHE A 485 31.60 -6.09 9.07
N GLY A 486 32.02 -5.01 9.75
CA GLY A 486 32.23 -3.69 9.13
C GLY A 486 31.07 -2.71 9.24
N SER A 487 30.03 -2.99 10.03
CA SER A 487 28.98 -1.98 10.30
C SER A 487 29.46 -0.94 11.31
N VAL A 488 29.73 0.27 10.85
CA VAL A 488 30.11 1.40 11.72
C VAL A 488 28.95 1.80 12.64
N ALA A 489 27.70 1.75 12.14
CA ALA A 489 26.51 2.07 12.92
C ALA A 489 26.32 1.19 14.18
N ALA A 490 26.82 -0.04 14.15
CA ALA A 490 26.74 -0.96 15.28
C ALA A 490 27.52 -0.44 16.51
N TYR A 491 28.62 0.29 16.32
CA TYR A 491 29.39 0.88 17.42
C TYR A 491 28.60 1.91 18.21
N SER A 492 27.75 2.70 17.54
CA SER A 492 26.88 3.67 18.20
C SER A 492 25.84 2.98 19.10
N ASN A 493 25.23 1.89 18.62
CA ASN A 493 24.25 1.14 19.41
C ASN A 493 24.91 0.38 20.56
N LEU A 494 26.09 -0.21 20.36
CA LEU A 494 26.87 -0.81 21.46
C LEU A 494 27.16 0.21 22.56
N GLY A 495 27.61 1.41 22.19
CA GLY A 495 27.80 2.51 23.14
C GLY A 495 26.51 2.86 23.89
N ARG A 496 25.39 2.99 23.18
CA ARG A 496 24.08 3.29 23.76
C ARG A 496 23.62 2.26 24.80
N LEU A 497 23.86 0.96 24.55
CA LEU A 497 23.52 -0.10 25.52
C LEU A 497 24.22 0.11 26.88
N TYR A 498 25.47 0.58 26.88
CA TYR A 498 26.21 0.89 28.12
C TYR A 498 25.80 2.22 28.75
N ILE A 499 25.44 3.23 27.95
CA ILE A 499 24.90 4.51 28.45
C ILE A 499 23.59 4.27 29.21
N LYS A 500 22.68 3.48 28.64
CA LYS A 500 21.38 3.14 29.25
C LYS A 500 21.49 2.10 30.38
N GLY A 501 22.67 1.53 30.60
CA GLY A 501 22.89 0.50 31.63
C GLY A 501 22.26 -0.85 31.33
N TYR A 502 21.90 -1.13 30.08
CA TYR A 502 21.28 -2.39 29.64
C TYR A 502 22.21 -3.60 29.76
N MET A 503 23.51 -3.37 29.99
CA MET A 503 24.52 -4.40 30.29
C MET A 503 24.69 -4.67 31.80
N GLY A 504 23.67 -4.32 32.60
CA GLY A 504 23.62 -4.57 34.06
C GLY A 504 24.11 -3.41 34.92
N ARG A 505 24.83 -2.44 34.33
CA ARG A 505 25.17 -1.16 34.95
C ARG A 505 25.47 -0.12 33.86
N VAL A 506 25.32 1.14 34.22
CA VAL A 506 25.80 2.26 33.40
C VAL A 506 27.33 2.25 33.39
N ASP A 507 27.93 2.32 32.20
CA ASP A 507 29.39 2.35 32.04
C ASP A 507 29.80 3.27 30.88
N TYR A 508 29.88 4.57 31.19
CA TYR A 508 30.18 5.59 30.17
C TYR A 508 31.58 5.45 29.58
N GLN A 509 32.54 4.89 30.33
CA GLN A 509 33.90 4.71 29.83
C GLN A 509 33.95 3.64 28.73
N VAL A 510 33.25 2.52 28.93
CA VAL A 510 33.10 1.49 27.89
C VAL A 510 32.31 2.04 26.69
N ALA A 511 31.25 2.82 26.95
CA ALA A 511 30.47 3.45 25.87
C ALA A 511 31.34 4.35 24.97
N VAL A 512 32.14 5.24 25.57
CA VAL A 512 33.09 6.10 24.85
C VAL A 512 34.07 5.26 24.02
N GLY A 513 34.56 4.15 24.57
CA GLY A 513 35.46 3.23 23.86
C GLY A 513 34.86 2.70 22.56
N PHE A 514 33.62 2.19 22.60
CA PHE A 514 32.93 1.73 21.39
C PHE A 514 32.68 2.87 20.40
N ILE A 515 32.19 4.02 20.87
CA ILE A 515 31.82 5.14 20.01
C ILE A 515 33.06 5.72 19.31
N LYS A 516 34.16 5.94 20.03
CA LYS A 516 35.43 6.39 19.45
C LYS A 516 35.95 5.41 18.40
N ARG A 517 35.83 4.10 18.66
CA ARG A 517 36.21 3.10 17.66
C ARG A 517 35.35 3.19 16.39
N GLY A 518 34.05 3.46 16.53
CA GLY A 518 33.17 3.74 15.40
C GLY A 518 33.61 4.97 14.61
N LEU A 519 33.96 6.07 15.28
CA LEU A 519 34.44 7.31 14.66
C LEU A 519 35.78 7.13 13.92
N GLU A 520 36.70 6.33 14.47
CA GLU A 520 37.97 5.99 13.81
C GLU A 520 37.78 5.21 12.50
N LEU A 521 36.76 4.35 12.46
CA LEU A 521 36.43 3.52 11.30
C LEU A 521 35.49 4.22 10.32
N TYR A 522 34.90 5.34 10.72
CA TYR A 522 34.03 6.12 9.87
C TYR A 522 34.85 6.76 8.73
N PRO A 523 34.39 6.71 7.46
CA PRO A 523 35.13 7.24 6.33
C PRO A 523 35.44 8.74 6.50
N LYS A 524 36.69 9.14 6.25
CA LYS A 524 37.13 10.55 6.36
C LYS A 524 36.41 11.50 5.38
N GLN A 525 35.86 10.98 4.29
CA GLN A 525 35.05 11.74 3.34
C GLN A 525 33.58 11.48 3.65
N ILE A 526 32.93 12.46 4.28
CA ILE A 526 31.49 12.41 4.58
C ILE A 526 30.74 12.36 3.25
N SER A 527 30.17 11.20 2.92
CA SER A 527 29.16 11.13 1.86
C SER A 527 27.81 11.54 2.46
N SER A 528 27.00 12.27 1.69
CA SER A 528 25.68 12.75 2.12
C SER A 528 24.75 11.62 2.59
N GLY A 529 24.99 10.37 2.17
CA GLY A 529 24.21 9.20 2.57
C GLY A 529 24.53 8.64 3.96
N GLU A 530 25.69 8.93 4.56
CA GLU A 530 26.15 8.33 5.82
C GLU A 530 26.16 9.30 7.02
N ILE A 531 25.81 10.57 6.79
CA ILE A 531 25.80 11.64 7.80
C ILE A 531 25.01 11.27 9.07
N HIS A 532 23.98 10.45 8.94
CA HIS A 532 23.15 9.97 10.05
C HIS A 532 23.91 9.03 11.02
N ILE A 533 24.90 8.29 10.53
CA ILE A 533 25.76 7.41 11.34
C ILE A 533 26.72 8.27 12.15
N TYR A 534 27.35 9.25 11.49
CA TYR A 534 28.24 10.21 12.15
C TYR A 534 27.51 11.00 13.24
N TYR A 535 26.34 11.55 12.91
CA TYR A 535 25.43 12.18 13.88
C TYR A 535 25.19 11.27 15.10
N SER A 536 24.83 10.00 14.87
CA SER A 536 24.49 9.08 15.96
C SER A 536 25.68 8.76 16.85
N LEU A 537 26.89 8.65 16.27
CA LEU A 537 28.13 8.46 17.02
C LEU A 537 28.46 9.69 17.87
N ILE A 538 28.50 10.87 17.26
CA ILE A 538 28.86 12.12 17.94
C ILE A 538 27.83 12.49 19.02
N LYS A 539 26.53 12.38 18.72
CA LYS A 539 25.47 12.61 19.73
C LYS A 539 25.56 11.63 20.90
N ASN A 540 25.82 10.35 20.66
CA ASN A 540 26.01 9.38 21.76
C ASN A 540 27.34 9.62 22.50
N LEU A 541 28.37 10.16 21.85
CA LEU A 541 29.60 10.58 22.51
C LEU A 541 29.32 11.71 23.48
N GLY A 542 28.60 12.75 23.03
CA GLY A 542 28.12 13.84 23.88
C GLY A 542 27.29 13.33 25.07
N TRP A 543 26.37 12.39 24.84
CA TRP A 543 25.60 11.76 25.93
C TRP A 543 26.49 11.04 26.95
N ALA A 544 27.46 10.26 26.48
CA ALA A 544 28.39 9.57 27.38
C ALA A 544 29.27 10.57 28.16
N ARG A 545 29.66 11.70 27.54
CA ARG A 545 30.42 12.78 28.21
C ARG A 545 29.61 13.52 29.27
N LEU A 546 28.34 13.80 28.98
CA LEU A 546 27.39 14.31 29.97
C LEU A 546 27.33 13.38 31.19
N GLY A 547 27.19 12.07 30.96
CA GLY A 547 27.20 11.08 32.04
C GLY A 547 28.50 11.00 32.84
N GLN A 548 29.63 11.41 32.24
CA GLN A 548 30.93 11.53 32.92
C GLN A 548 31.13 12.89 33.60
N GLU A 549 30.11 13.75 33.62
CA GLU A 549 30.18 15.13 34.12
C GLU A 549 31.24 16.00 33.38
N ARG A 550 31.60 15.59 32.16
CA ARG A 550 32.52 16.31 31.28
C ARG A 550 31.72 17.22 30.36
N TYR A 551 31.17 18.29 30.94
CA TYR A 551 30.16 19.12 30.28
C TYR A 551 30.70 19.86 29.05
N GLU A 552 31.94 20.34 29.07
CA GLU A 552 32.54 21.05 27.93
C GLU A 552 32.70 20.13 26.72
N ASP A 553 33.17 18.89 26.93
CA ASP A 553 33.25 17.90 25.85
C ASP A 553 31.85 17.48 25.37
N ALA A 554 30.86 17.44 26.28
CA ALA A 554 29.49 17.12 25.93
C ALA A 554 28.89 18.21 25.02
N LEU A 555 29.10 19.49 25.35
CA LEU A 555 28.68 20.63 24.55
C LEU A 555 29.27 20.56 23.13
N GLU A 556 30.59 20.41 23.02
CA GLU A 556 31.29 20.35 21.72
C GLU A 556 30.67 19.29 20.80
N HIS A 557 30.47 18.08 21.31
CA HIS A 557 29.91 16.99 20.52
C HIS A 557 28.41 17.19 20.22
N LEU A 558 27.62 17.72 21.15
CA LEU A 558 26.18 17.92 20.92
C LEU A 558 25.91 19.07 19.96
N GLU A 559 26.70 20.14 20.01
CA GLU A 559 26.66 21.25 19.05
C GLU A 559 27.09 20.78 17.65
N GLU A 560 28.12 19.94 17.55
CA GLU A 560 28.50 19.30 16.29
C GLU A 560 27.35 18.42 15.75
N ALA A 561 26.68 17.64 16.60
CA ALA A 561 25.52 16.85 16.21
C ALA A 561 24.37 17.73 15.70
N ILE A 562 24.09 18.86 16.36
CA ILE A 562 23.07 19.84 15.93
C ILE A 562 23.45 20.46 14.58
N ALA A 563 24.73 20.80 14.37
CA ALA A 563 25.19 21.35 13.10
C ALA A 563 25.03 20.38 11.92
N LEU A 564 25.12 19.07 12.18
CA LEU A 564 24.92 18.02 11.17
C LEU A 564 23.45 17.82 10.80
N ASP A 565 22.54 17.86 11.78
CA ASP A 565 21.10 17.75 11.57
C ASP A 565 20.33 18.63 12.58
N PRO A 566 20.03 19.89 12.22
CA PRO A 566 19.40 20.87 13.12
C PRO A 566 17.94 20.54 13.46
N THR A 567 17.36 19.51 12.87
CA THR A 567 15.93 19.17 13.04
C THR A 567 15.72 17.91 13.87
N ARG A 568 16.79 17.32 14.43
CA ARG A 568 16.68 16.13 15.28
C ARG A 568 16.63 16.49 16.76
N PRO A 569 15.59 16.07 17.50
CA PRO A 569 15.37 16.52 18.87
C PRO A 569 16.42 16.01 19.86
N ALA A 570 16.90 14.77 19.69
CA ALA A 570 17.72 14.10 20.71
C ALA A 570 18.99 14.88 21.13
N ALA A 571 19.64 15.59 20.20
CA ALA A 571 20.81 16.40 20.52
C ALA A 571 20.45 17.64 21.34
N TYR A 572 19.32 18.30 21.04
CA TYR A 572 18.80 19.41 21.85
C TYR A 572 18.39 18.93 23.25
N CYS A 573 17.72 17.79 23.36
CA CYS A 573 17.30 17.25 24.66
C CYS A 573 18.50 16.90 25.55
N LEU A 574 19.60 16.43 24.96
CA LEU A 574 20.85 16.17 25.67
C LEU A 574 21.60 17.47 26.01
N LEU A 575 21.60 18.45 25.10
CA LEU A 575 22.21 19.76 25.33
C LEU A 575 21.53 20.49 26.48
N ALA A 576 20.20 20.44 26.54
CA ALA A 576 19.44 21.02 27.63
C ALA A 576 19.82 20.39 28.99
N GLN A 577 20.02 19.07 29.05
CA GLN A 577 20.51 18.41 30.27
C GLN A 577 21.91 18.87 30.68
N VAL A 578 22.80 19.12 29.71
CA VAL A 578 24.14 19.69 30.01
C VAL A 578 23.99 21.09 30.60
N GLN A 579 23.18 21.95 30.00
CA GLN A 579 22.92 23.31 30.48
C GLN A 579 22.29 23.31 31.88
N GLU A 580 21.35 22.41 32.15
CA GLU A 580 20.77 22.22 33.49
C GLU A 580 21.84 21.84 34.52
N ALA A 581 22.71 20.87 34.18
CA ALA A 581 23.79 20.44 35.06
C ALA A 581 24.82 21.55 35.33
N GLN A 582 24.98 22.48 34.39
CA GLN A 582 25.81 23.68 34.55
C GLN A 582 25.09 24.87 35.21
N GLY A 583 23.80 24.72 35.58
CA GLY A 583 23.01 25.78 36.22
C GLY A 583 22.52 26.88 35.27
N GLN A 584 22.62 26.69 33.95
CA GLN A 584 22.15 27.61 32.92
C GLN A 584 20.65 27.41 32.67
N ILE A 585 19.83 27.75 33.67
CA ILE A 585 18.40 27.41 33.71
C ILE A 585 17.62 28.05 32.56
N VAL A 586 17.92 29.31 32.22
CA VAL A 586 17.18 30.05 31.17
C VAL A 586 17.46 29.45 29.79
N GLU A 587 18.73 29.18 29.50
CA GLU A 587 19.19 28.53 28.27
C GLU A 587 18.67 27.10 28.16
N ALA A 588 18.65 26.37 29.29
CA ALA A 588 18.10 25.02 29.36
C ALA A 588 16.60 24.98 29.02
N ILE A 589 15.79 25.91 29.52
CA ILE A 589 14.37 25.99 29.18
C ILE A 589 14.18 26.18 27.68
N ALA A 590 14.87 27.17 27.08
CA ALA A 590 14.77 27.43 25.65
C ALA A 590 15.19 26.20 24.82
N THR A 591 16.27 25.53 25.22
CA THR A 591 16.77 24.34 24.52
C THR A 591 15.83 23.14 24.69
N TRP A 592 15.19 22.97 25.84
CA TRP A 592 14.13 21.98 26.04
C TRP A 592 12.89 22.25 25.18
N GLU A 593 12.51 23.52 25.01
CA GLU A 593 11.43 23.91 24.12
C GLU A 593 11.77 23.60 22.66
N THR A 594 13.02 23.83 22.23
CA THR A 594 13.50 23.42 20.90
C THR A 594 13.51 21.89 20.74
N CYS A 595 13.89 21.15 21.78
CA CYS A 595 13.75 19.69 21.82
C CYS A 595 12.28 19.27 21.59
N LEU A 596 11.31 19.95 22.22
CA LEU A 596 9.88 19.67 22.03
C LEU A 596 9.34 20.11 20.67
N GLU A 597 9.86 21.20 20.11
CA GLU A 597 9.48 21.71 18.78
C GLU A 597 9.80 20.69 17.69
N TYR A 598 10.99 20.07 17.79
CA TYR A 598 11.44 19.08 16.82
C TYR A 598 11.05 17.63 17.15
N ALA A 599 10.64 17.34 18.39
CA ALA A 599 10.22 16.01 18.78
C ALA A 599 8.78 15.71 18.37
N HIS A 600 8.57 14.50 17.85
CA HIS A 600 7.25 14.07 17.40
C HIS A 600 6.76 12.85 18.20
N PRO A 601 5.56 12.92 18.82
CA PRO A 601 4.98 11.80 19.60
C PRO A 601 4.84 10.50 18.82
N ASP A 602 4.80 10.59 17.48
CA ASP A 602 4.62 9.46 16.58
C ASP A 602 5.93 8.64 16.40
N ARG A 603 7.06 9.08 16.97
CA ARG A 603 8.34 8.35 16.97
C ARG A 603 8.57 7.70 18.34
N PRO A 604 8.54 6.36 18.46
CA PRO A 604 8.64 5.67 19.76
C PRO A 604 9.92 5.96 20.55
N ASP A 605 11.02 6.26 19.85
CA ASP A 605 12.29 6.65 20.45
C ASP A 605 12.34 8.13 20.91
N GLU A 606 11.38 8.95 20.46
CA GLU A 606 11.25 10.36 20.84
C GLU A 606 10.21 10.60 21.94
N ASP A 607 9.28 9.67 22.19
CA ASP A 607 8.30 9.79 23.27
C ASP A 607 8.95 9.90 24.66
N GLU A 608 10.04 9.16 24.90
CA GLU A 608 10.86 9.30 26.13
C GLU A 608 11.41 10.73 26.27
N TRP A 609 11.88 11.32 25.18
CA TRP A 609 12.40 12.69 25.16
C TRP A 609 11.30 13.73 25.37
N ILE A 610 10.13 13.53 24.77
CA ILE A 610 8.97 14.41 24.92
C ILE A 610 8.48 14.42 26.36
N GLY A 611 8.32 13.24 26.96
CA GLY A 611 7.90 13.10 28.36
C GLY A 611 8.87 13.82 29.29
N MET A 612 10.18 13.60 29.09
CA MET A 612 11.24 14.26 29.86
C MET A 612 11.21 15.77 29.68
N ALA A 613 11.21 16.26 28.43
CA ALA A 613 11.26 17.68 28.13
C ALA A 613 10.05 18.44 28.67
N ARG A 614 8.82 17.91 28.50
CA ARG A 614 7.60 18.51 29.08
C ARG A 614 7.71 18.64 30.60
N GLN A 615 8.20 17.59 31.26
CA GLN A 615 8.39 17.61 32.70
C GLN A 615 9.46 18.62 33.11
N ARG A 616 10.61 18.67 32.42
CA ARG A 616 11.71 19.59 32.73
C ARG A 616 11.32 21.05 32.51
N VAL A 617 10.72 21.40 31.36
CA VAL A 617 10.22 22.78 31.11
C VAL A 617 9.31 23.22 32.26
N LYS A 618 8.31 22.41 32.61
CA LYS A 618 7.38 22.73 33.70
C LYS A 618 8.10 22.99 35.04
N VAL A 619 9.06 22.14 35.39
CA VAL A 619 9.81 22.26 36.66
C VAL A 619 10.73 23.48 36.65
N LEU A 620 11.51 23.67 35.59
CA LEU A 620 12.47 24.76 35.48
C LEU A 620 11.79 26.13 35.39
N THR A 621 10.67 26.24 34.67
CA THR A 621 9.89 27.49 34.60
C THR A 621 9.33 27.87 35.98
N ALA A 622 8.89 26.89 36.78
CA ALA A 622 8.44 27.13 38.14
C ALA A 622 9.59 27.62 39.05
N LEU A 623 10.77 26.99 38.95
CA LEU A 623 11.96 27.41 39.69
C LEU A 623 12.48 28.80 39.28
N ASN A 624 12.30 29.19 38.02
CA ASN A 624 12.73 30.49 37.50
C ASN A 624 11.73 31.63 37.83
N SER A 625 10.47 31.30 38.17
CA SER A 625 9.43 32.28 38.50
C SER A 625 9.28 32.59 40.00
N ASP A 626 9.88 31.77 40.87
CA ASP A 626 10.07 32.04 42.31
C ASP A 626 11.57 32.25 42.61
N PRO A 627 12.15 33.43 42.34
CA PRO A 627 13.50 33.73 42.79
C PRO A 627 13.48 33.90 44.32
N LEU A 628 14.15 32.98 45.01
CA LEU A 628 14.46 33.09 46.45
C LEU A 628 15.23 34.37 46.79
#